data_AF-A0A7C3XFX8-F1
#
_entry.id   AF-A0A7C3XFX8-F1
#
_cell.length_a   1.000
_cell.length_b   1.000
_cell.length_c   1.000
_cell.angle_alpha   90.00
_cell.angle_beta   90.00
_cell.angle_gamma   90.00
#
_symmetry.space_group_name_H-M   'P 1'
#
loop_
_entity.id
_entity.type
_entity.pdbx_description
1 polymer ?
#
loop_
_entity_poly.entity_id
_entity_poly.type
_entity_poly.pdbx_seq_one_letter_code
_entity_poly.pdbx_strand_id
1 'polypeptide(L)'
;MMSPRTITSTIITTILISSLLNSVWAVESTLTIQPSIADTFVNSMYLSHKYPEEPHGYLWGMFAGNMYAEYDSFKGYGSSRIYIQFNISSIPRDAKILSANMCLYMYDPPKTSQEFEAHRVLSEWNEHKLTWTTQPTYVQTPTSTVTVNPTPRECWVCWDITKDLQMWHSGEARNFGTMIKISQERNATDQVASFYPKEALQAQHLKPKITVRIDWYKPIPQQQTETPSIPTKTPESKPSTKEAKPTFSPTYTPTNITEHKPPDYTILTLASVTIIIVGAILIAKGKFRKDRKKVNGKRRRQTSPR
;
A
#
# COMPACT_ATOMS: atom_id res chain seq x y z
N MET A 1 -9.17 -33.58 63.32
CA MET A 1 -8.72 -32.18 63.50
C MET A 1 -7.25 -32.10 63.10
N MET A 2 -6.93 -31.49 61.95
CA MET A 2 -5.54 -31.30 61.51
C MET A 2 -4.89 -30.15 62.29
N SER A 3 -3.59 -30.28 62.59
CA SER A 3 -2.88 -29.32 63.44
C SER A 3 -2.69 -27.96 62.76
N PRO A 4 -2.62 -26.84 63.52
CA PRO A 4 -2.47 -25.49 62.97
C PRO A 4 -1.24 -25.31 62.06
N ARG A 5 -0.16 -26.06 62.30
CA ARG A 5 1.07 -26.03 61.50
C ARG A 5 0.90 -26.62 60.10
N THR A 6 -0.01 -27.59 59.96
CA THR A 6 -0.31 -28.25 58.68
C THR A 6 -1.07 -27.30 57.76
N ILE A 7 -1.99 -26.50 58.32
CA ILE A 7 -2.86 -25.57 57.57
C ILE A 7 -2.06 -24.41 56.95
N THR A 8 -1.10 -23.83 57.67
CA THR A 8 -0.22 -22.77 57.14
C THR A 8 0.68 -23.26 56.00
N SER A 9 1.15 -24.52 56.05
CA SER A 9 1.98 -25.10 55.00
C SER A 9 1.16 -25.37 53.71
N THR A 10 -0.09 -25.82 53.85
CA THR A 10 -0.99 -26.06 52.71
C THR A 10 -1.47 -24.77 52.04
N ILE A 11 -1.66 -23.68 52.81
CA ILE A 11 -2.05 -22.37 52.26
C ILE A 11 -0.90 -21.70 51.51
N ILE A 12 0.34 -21.79 52.02
CA ILE A 12 1.51 -21.22 51.34
C ILE A 12 1.87 -22.01 50.08
N THR A 13 1.72 -23.34 50.08
CA THR A 13 1.90 -24.15 48.86
C THR A 13 0.78 -23.96 47.83
N THR A 14 -0.47 -23.72 48.24
CA THR A 14 -1.56 -23.39 47.29
C THR A 14 -1.44 -21.98 46.71
N ILE A 15 -0.92 -20.99 47.46
CA ILE A 15 -0.63 -19.65 46.92
C ILE A 15 0.58 -19.69 45.97
N LEU A 16 1.62 -20.48 46.28
CA LEU A 16 2.76 -20.70 45.37
C LEU A 16 2.34 -21.49 44.12
N ILE A 17 1.44 -22.47 44.22
CA ILE A 17 0.92 -23.22 43.06
C ILE A 17 -0.12 -22.42 42.26
N SER A 18 -0.85 -21.46 42.86
CA SER A 18 -1.65 -20.50 42.09
C SER A 18 -0.81 -19.44 41.39
N SER A 19 0.43 -19.23 41.84
CA SER A 19 1.39 -18.34 41.17
C SER A 19 2.26 -19.04 40.11
N LEU A 20 2.15 -20.36 39.94
CA LEU A 20 2.96 -21.16 39.01
C LEU A 20 2.21 -21.75 37.80
N LEU A 21 0.99 -21.27 37.49
CA LEU A 21 0.20 -21.74 36.34
C LEU A 21 -0.24 -20.65 35.35
N ASN A 22 0.43 -19.48 35.37
CA ASN A 22 0.42 -18.55 34.24
C ASN A 22 1.73 -18.58 33.47
N SER A 23 2.30 -19.76 33.26
CA SER A 23 3.08 -20.01 32.04
C SER A 23 2.07 -20.20 30.90
N VAL A 24 1.31 -19.14 30.59
CA VAL A 24 0.57 -19.08 29.35
C VAL A 24 1.66 -19.03 28.30
N TRP A 25 1.88 -20.15 27.61
CA TRP A 25 2.85 -20.21 26.52
C TRP A 25 2.54 -19.05 25.59
N ALA A 26 3.41 -18.05 25.61
CA ALA A 26 3.27 -16.93 24.71
C ALA A 26 3.47 -17.54 23.30
N VAL A 27 2.43 -17.44 22.46
CA VAL A 27 2.42 -18.08 21.14
C VAL A 27 2.71 -17.01 20.12
N GLU A 28 3.83 -17.20 19.43
CA GLU A 28 4.19 -16.33 18.33
C GLU A 28 3.11 -16.38 17.23
N SER A 29 2.54 -15.22 16.93
CA SER A 29 1.46 -15.06 15.96
C SER A 29 1.82 -14.01 14.92
N THR A 30 1.28 -14.15 13.72
CA THR A 30 1.42 -13.15 12.65
C THR A 30 0.09 -12.48 12.37
N LEU A 31 0.06 -11.15 12.45
CA LEU A 31 -1.06 -10.30 12.09
C LEU A 31 -0.74 -9.56 10.79
N THR A 32 -1.72 -9.45 9.88
CA THR A 32 -1.63 -8.54 8.73
C THR A 32 -2.63 -7.40 8.91
N ILE A 33 -2.12 -6.17 8.78
CA ILE A 33 -2.90 -4.93 8.81
C ILE A 33 -2.94 -4.40 7.38
N GLN A 34 -4.11 -4.44 6.74
CA GLN A 34 -4.31 -4.04 5.34
C GLN A 34 -5.77 -3.60 5.12
N PRO A 35 -6.03 -2.54 4.32
CA PRO A 35 -5.04 -1.63 3.75
C PRO A 35 -4.59 -0.59 4.79
N SER A 36 -3.77 0.37 4.36
CA SER A 36 -3.58 1.66 5.03
C SER A 36 -4.91 2.38 5.25
N ILE A 37 -4.95 3.24 6.26
CA ILE A 37 -6.09 4.16 6.49
C ILE A 37 -5.94 5.47 5.72
N ALA A 38 -4.70 5.85 5.41
CA ALA A 38 -4.36 6.99 4.58
C ALA A 38 -3.05 6.69 3.85
N ASP A 39 -2.97 6.98 2.56
CA ASP A 39 -1.76 7.00 1.77
C ASP A 39 -1.82 7.98 0.60
N THR A 40 -0.72 8.68 0.35
CA THR A 40 -0.63 9.65 -0.74
C THR A 40 0.83 9.85 -1.12
N PHE A 41 1.07 10.67 -2.13
CA PHE A 41 2.41 11.17 -2.41
C PHE A 41 2.39 12.68 -2.63
N VAL A 42 3.54 13.29 -2.38
CA VAL A 42 3.83 14.68 -2.69
C VAL A 42 5.01 14.74 -3.64
N ASN A 43 5.05 15.74 -4.51
CA ASN A 43 6.17 15.92 -5.42
C ASN A 43 6.55 17.39 -5.61
N SER A 44 7.84 17.67 -5.79
CA SER A 44 8.36 19.03 -5.95
C SER A 44 8.36 19.55 -7.38
N MET A 45 7.93 18.73 -8.34
CA MET A 45 8.13 18.99 -9.77
C MET A 45 7.48 20.31 -10.24
N TYR A 46 6.32 20.64 -9.67
CA TYR A 46 5.53 21.81 -10.01
C TYR A 46 6.04 23.12 -9.41
N LEU A 47 6.91 23.06 -8.39
CA LEU A 47 7.42 24.26 -7.70
C LEU A 47 8.21 25.19 -8.63
N SER A 48 8.99 24.61 -9.55
CA SER A 48 9.82 25.37 -10.49
C SER A 48 9.01 26.10 -11.56
N HIS A 49 7.77 25.68 -11.81
CA HIS A 49 6.94 26.17 -12.91
C HIS A 49 5.74 27.02 -12.45
N LYS A 50 5.63 27.31 -11.14
CA LYS A 50 4.51 28.06 -10.53
C LYS A 50 3.13 27.46 -10.81
N TYR A 51 3.06 26.17 -11.12
CA TYR A 51 1.76 25.47 -11.16
C TYR A 51 1.24 25.30 -9.73
N PRO A 52 -0.09 25.36 -9.53
CA PRO A 52 -0.66 25.08 -8.23
C PRO A 52 -0.28 23.65 -7.81
N GLU A 53 0.08 23.50 -6.55
CA GLU A 53 0.28 22.17 -5.98
C GLU A 53 -1.09 21.52 -5.75
N GLU A 54 -1.26 20.31 -6.26
CA GLU A 54 -2.48 19.53 -6.07
C GLU A 54 -2.23 18.35 -5.12
N PRO A 55 -3.14 18.06 -4.18
CA PRO A 55 -3.06 16.86 -3.37
C PRO A 55 -3.39 15.61 -4.21
N HIS A 56 -2.64 14.52 -3.98
CA HIS A 56 -2.72 13.32 -4.81
C HIS A 56 -3.46 12.14 -4.16
N GLY A 57 -4.10 12.33 -3.01
CA GLY A 57 -4.73 11.27 -2.21
C GLY A 57 -5.94 10.58 -2.85
N TYR A 58 -6.29 10.92 -4.09
CA TYR A 58 -7.37 10.29 -4.85
C TYR A 58 -6.85 9.50 -6.07
N LEU A 59 -5.54 9.51 -6.29
CA LEU A 59 -4.92 8.88 -7.46
C LEU A 59 -4.72 7.39 -7.26
N TRP A 60 -4.65 6.64 -8.36
CA TRP A 60 -4.47 5.18 -8.35
C TRP A 60 -3.01 4.73 -8.38
N GLY A 61 -2.07 5.64 -8.10
CA GLY A 61 -0.64 5.38 -8.07
C GLY A 61 0.07 6.32 -7.10
N MET A 62 1.05 5.80 -6.38
CA MET A 62 1.96 6.58 -5.53
C MET A 62 3.38 6.48 -6.05
N PHE A 63 4.16 7.54 -5.87
CA PHE A 63 5.50 7.63 -6.41
C PHE A 63 6.49 8.02 -5.31
N ALA A 64 7.64 7.36 -5.27
CA ALA A 64 8.80 7.74 -4.48
C ALA A 64 10.02 7.88 -5.40
N GLY A 65 10.83 8.92 -5.20
CA GLY A 65 12.12 9.10 -5.87
C GLY A 65 12.21 10.25 -6.85
N ASN A 66 13.36 10.38 -7.52
CA ASN A 66 13.58 11.50 -8.44
C ASN A 66 12.84 11.27 -9.75
N MET A 67 12.04 12.26 -10.12
CA MET A 67 11.18 12.24 -11.28
C MET A 67 11.60 13.29 -12.30
N TYR A 68 11.34 12.96 -13.56
CA TYR A 68 11.39 13.87 -14.68
C TYR A 68 10.13 13.64 -15.51
N ALA A 69 9.43 14.72 -15.85
CA ALA A 69 8.35 14.67 -16.80
C ALA A 69 8.56 15.70 -17.90
N GLU A 70 8.33 15.26 -19.13
CA GLU A 70 8.35 16.08 -20.33
C GLU A 70 7.08 15.81 -21.12
N TYR A 71 6.22 16.82 -21.24
CA TYR A 71 5.03 16.76 -22.08
C TYR A 71 4.66 18.15 -22.57
N ASP A 72 4.38 18.25 -23.87
CA ASP A 72 4.08 19.51 -24.54
C ASP A 72 5.16 20.59 -24.26
N SER A 73 4.81 21.62 -23.49
CA SER A 73 5.70 22.72 -23.09
C SER A 73 6.31 22.55 -21.68
N PHE A 74 5.94 21.49 -20.96
CA PHE A 74 6.42 21.21 -19.61
C PHE A 74 7.70 20.37 -19.63
N LYS A 75 8.73 20.79 -18.89
CA LYS A 75 9.92 20.01 -18.59
C LYS A 75 10.33 20.22 -17.13
N GLY A 76 9.98 19.29 -16.26
CA GLY A 76 10.18 19.42 -14.82
C GLY A 76 11.03 18.30 -14.26
N TYR A 77 11.99 18.67 -13.40
CA TYR A 77 12.59 17.75 -12.45
C TYR A 77 11.95 17.94 -11.08
N GLY A 78 11.88 16.87 -10.31
CA GLY A 78 11.48 16.94 -8.91
C GLY A 78 11.78 15.64 -8.18
N SER A 79 11.41 15.60 -6.92
CA SER A 79 11.44 14.40 -6.09
C SER A 79 10.03 14.10 -5.59
N SER A 80 9.74 12.82 -5.42
CA SER A 80 8.48 12.31 -4.89
C SER A 80 8.70 11.66 -3.54
N ARG A 81 7.77 11.88 -2.61
CA ARG A 81 7.73 11.23 -1.31
C ARG A 81 6.35 10.64 -1.07
N ILE A 82 6.31 9.40 -0.60
CA ILE A 82 5.06 8.73 -0.19
C ILE A 82 4.83 9.01 1.29
N TYR A 83 3.58 9.24 1.68
CA TYR A 83 3.13 9.28 3.07
C TYR A 83 2.09 8.19 3.25
N ILE A 84 2.21 7.41 4.33
CA ILE A 84 1.31 6.27 4.57
C ILE A 84 1.09 6.03 6.06
N GLN A 85 -0.14 5.75 6.45
CA GLN A 85 -0.54 5.49 7.82
C GLN A 85 -1.45 4.27 7.90
N PHE A 86 -1.25 3.44 8.93
CA PHE A 86 -2.05 2.25 9.21
C PHE A 86 -2.75 2.38 10.56
N ASN A 87 -3.97 1.85 10.67
CA ASN A 87 -4.61 1.67 11.97
C ASN A 87 -4.05 0.41 12.64
N ILE A 88 -3.40 0.59 13.79
CA ILE A 88 -2.73 -0.48 14.53
C ILE A 88 -3.55 -1.00 15.72
N SER A 89 -4.81 -0.59 15.85
CA SER A 89 -5.69 -0.96 16.97
C SER A 89 -6.02 -2.46 17.04
N SER A 90 -5.74 -3.21 15.97
CA SER A 90 -5.89 -4.67 15.93
C SER A 90 -4.76 -5.41 16.66
N ILE A 91 -3.65 -4.73 16.98
CA ILE A 91 -2.58 -5.31 17.80
C ILE A 91 -3.06 -5.33 19.26
N PRO A 92 -3.09 -6.48 19.94
CA PRO A 92 -3.54 -6.55 21.32
C PRO A 92 -2.67 -5.70 22.25
N ARG A 93 -3.29 -5.07 23.27
CA ARG A 93 -2.62 -4.06 24.10
C ARG A 93 -1.41 -4.59 24.86
N ASP A 94 -1.47 -5.80 25.39
CA ASP A 94 -0.35 -6.35 26.16
C ASP A 94 0.57 -7.26 25.29
N ALA A 95 0.39 -7.24 23.96
CA ALA A 95 1.19 -8.03 23.04
C ALA A 95 2.57 -7.42 22.86
N LYS A 96 3.59 -8.27 22.83
CA LYS A 96 4.95 -7.83 22.53
C LYS A 96 5.18 -7.90 21.02
N ILE A 97 5.44 -6.75 20.39
CA ILE A 97 5.82 -6.71 18.98
C ILE A 97 7.25 -7.24 18.83
N LEU A 98 7.41 -8.32 18.06
CA LEU A 98 8.70 -8.93 17.74
C LEU A 98 9.28 -8.40 16.44
N SER A 99 8.44 -8.18 15.42
CA SER A 99 8.85 -7.54 14.17
C SER A 99 7.65 -6.93 13.45
N ALA A 100 7.90 -5.91 12.62
CA ALA A 100 6.91 -5.28 11.77
C ALA A 100 7.50 -4.88 10.42
N ASN A 101 6.96 -5.44 9.34
CA ASN A 101 7.38 -5.12 7.98
C ASN A 101 6.25 -4.39 7.25
N MET A 102 6.49 -3.13 6.89
CA MET A 102 5.59 -2.34 6.04
C MET A 102 5.94 -2.63 4.59
N CYS A 103 4.99 -3.15 3.82
CA CYS A 103 5.20 -3.56 2.43
C CYS A 103 4.25 -2.81 1.49
N LEU A 104 4.81 -2.25 0.42
CA LEU A 104 4.08 -1.67 -0.70
C LEU A 104 4.34 -2.51 -1.95
N TYR A 105 3.32 -2.72 -2.78
CA TYR A 105 3.49 -3.45 -4.03
C TYR A 105 3.92 -2.48 -5.13
N MET A 106 5.14 -2.66 -5.62
CA MET A 106 5.71 -1.90 -6.72
C MET A 106 5.22 -2.48 -8.05
N TYR A 107 4.78 -1.63 -8.98
CA TYR A 107 4.37 -2.04 -10.33
C TYR A 107 5.23 -1.43 -11.46
N ASP A 108 6.07 -0.43 -11.16
CA ASP A 108 7.15 0.00 -12.05
C ASP A 108 8.37 0.41 -11.23
N PRO A 109 9.54 -0.23 -11.43
CA PRO A 109 10.76 0.10 -10.70
C PRO A 109 11.49 1.30 -11.31
N PRO A 110 12.43 1.90 -10.55
CA PRO A 110 13.43 2.81 -11.12
C PRO A 110 14.25 2.06 -12.19
N LYS A 111 14.85 2.78 -13.14
CA LYS A 111 15.68 2.18 -14.19
C LYS A 111 17.14 2.00 -13.78
N THR A 112 17.53 2.59 -12.65
CA THR A 112 18.79 2.34 -11.96
C THR A 112 18.53 1.85 -10.53
N SER A 113 19.48 1.13 -9.93
CA SER A 113 19.38 0.72 -8.52
C SER A 113 19.35 1.96 -7.63
N GLN A 114 18.33 2.14 -6.80
CA GLN A 114 18.15 3.29 -5.92
C GLN A 114 17.81 2.83 -4.49
N GLU A 115 18.22 3.61 -3.50
CA GLU A 115 17.87 3.38 -2.11
C GLU A 115 16.67 4.24 -1.70
N PHE A 116 15.72 3.61 -1.03
CA PHE A 116 14.52 4.24 -0.50
C PHE A 116 14.47 4.10 1.01
N GLU A 117 14.28 5.23 1.67
CA GLU A 117 14.34 5.42 3.11
C GLU A 117 12.92 5.58 3.66
N ALA A 118 12.62 4.88 4.76
CA ALA A 118 11.42 5.06 5.55
C ALA A 118 11.72 5.92 6.78
N HIS A 119 10.94 6.97 6.99
CA HIS A 119 11.07 7.91 8.11
C HIS A 119 9.76 8.06 8.87
N ARG A 120 9.81 8.06 10.20
CA ARG A 120 8.63 8.33 11.03
C ARG A 120 8.17 9.78 10.89
N VAL A 121 6.88 9.97 10.65
CA VAL A 121 6.24 11.28 10.56
C VAL A 121 5.94 11.83 11.96
N LEU A 122 6.08 13.15 12.15
CA LEU A 122 6.00 13.81 13.46
C LEU A 122 4.76 14.67 13.69
N SER A 123 3.91 14.86 12.67
CA SER A 123 2.66 15.61 12.80
C SER A 123 1.55 15.04 11.91
N GLU A 124 0.31 15.39 12.25
CA GLU A 124 -0.88 14.98 11.50
C GLU A 124 -0.83 15.52 10.07
N TRP A 125 -1.38 14.74 9.15
CA TRP A 125 -1.53 15.11 7.75
C TRP A 125 -2.86 14.59 7.22
N ASN A 126 -3.34 15.24 6.17
CA ASN A 126 -4.57 14.85 5.49
C ASN A 126 -4.23 14.41 4.06
N GLU A 127 -4.49 13.15 3.77
CA GLU A 127 -4.26 12.49 2.47
C GLU A 127 -4.71 13.31 1.26
N HIS A 128 -5.82 14.03 1.41
CA HIS A 128 -6.48 14.81 0.36
C HIS A 128 -6.14 16.31 0.38
N LYS A 129 -5.24 16.75 1.26
CA LYS A 129 -4.76 18.14 1.33
C LYS A 129 -3.24 18.26 1.36
N LEU A 130 -2.54 17.13 1.42
CA LEU A 130 -1.09 17.11 1.51
C LEU A 130 -0.45 17.51 0.18
N THR A 131 0.47 18.46 0.24
CA THR A 131 1.25 18.95 -0.89
C THR A 131 2.73 18.94 -0.53
N TRP A 132 3.63 19.27 -1.47
CA TRP A 132 5.05 19.31 -1.17
C TRP A 132 5.38 20.40 -0.15
N THR A 133 4.74 21.56 -0.23
CA THR A 133 4.96 22.66 0.71
C THR A 133 4.27 22.48 2.05
N THR A 134 3.18 21.70 2.12
CA THR A 134 2.42 21.45 3.37
C THR A 134 2.79 20.14 4.06
N GLN A 135 3.83 19.45 3.60
CA GLN A 135 4.21 18.16 4.16
C GLN A 135 4.69 18.26 5.63
N PRO A 136 4.33 17.30 6.49
CA PRO A 136 4.72 17.32 7.90
C PRO A 136 6.23 17.09 8.05
N THR A 137 6.76 17.52 9.19
CA THR A 137 8.12 17.16 9.60
C THR A 137 8.23 15.67 9.90
N TYR A 138 9.43 15.12 9.77
CA TYR A 138 9.75 13.71 9.99
C TYR A 138 11.08 13.56 10.73
N VAL A 139 11.36 12.36 11.28
CA VAL A 139 12.64 12.03 11.91
C VAL A 139 13.72 11.90 10.84
N GLN A 140 14.80 12.69 10.92
CA GLN A 140 15.82 12.73 9.86
C GLN A 140 16.60 11.43 9.69
N THR A 141 16.83 10.68 10.77
CA THR A 141 17.42 9.34 10.68
C THR A 141 16.34 8.36 10.16
N PRO A 142 16.60 7.62 9.07
CA PRO A 142 15.65 6.63 8.58
C PRO A 142 15.52 5.48 9.57
N THR A 143 14.31 4.96 9.71
CA THR A 143 14.02 3.74 10.46
C THR A 143 14.52 2.51 9.69
N SER A 144 14.39 2.54 8.36
CA SER A 144 14.85 1.47 7.47
C SER A 144 15.17 2.02 6.08
N THR A 145 16.12 1.38 5.41
CA THR A 145 16.54 1.70 4.04
C THR A 145 16.49 0.44 3.20
N VAL A 146 15.93 0.53 1.99
CA VAL A 146 15.78 -0.61 1.06
C VAL A 146 16.29 -0.23 -0.31
N THR A 147 17.15 -1.07 -0.88
CA THR A 147 17.59 -0.94 -2.29
C THR A 147 16.56 -1.57 -3.23
N VAL A 148 16.06 -0.78 -4.18
CA VAL A 148 15.18 -1.25 -5.25
C VAL A 148 15.95 -1.26 -6.56
N ASN A 149 15.96 -2.42 -7.22
CA ASN A 149 16.62 -2.64 -8.49
C ASN A 149 15.64 -2.52 -9.68
N PRO A 150 16.11 -2.33 -10.91
CA PRO A 150 15.26 -2.26 -12.10
C PRO A 150 14.50 -3.55 -12.44
N THR A 151 14.87 -4.65 -11.80
CA THR A 151 14.22 -5.95 -11.88
C THR A 151 14.16 -6.60 -10.50
N PRO A 152 13.06 -7.32 -10.15
CA PRO A 152 11.87 -7.57 -10.97
C PRO A 152 11.03 -6.30 -11.20
N ARG A 153 10.13 -6.33 -12.19
CA ARG A 153 9.27 -5.18 -12.51
C ARG A 153 8.13 -4.99 -11.51
N GLU A 154 7.69 -6.07 -10.91
CA GLU A 154 6.56 -6.08 -9.99
C GLU A 154 6.93 -6.96 -8.80
N CYS A 155 6.96 -6.38 -7.60
CA CYS A 155 7.25 -7.10 -6.37
C CYS A 155 6.84 -6.29 -5.14
N TRP A 156 6.79 -6.97 -4.00
CA TRP A 156 6.75 -6.28 -2.72
C TRP A 156 8.10 -5.62 -2.42
N VAL A 157 8.05 -4.38 -1.97
CA VAL A 157 9.18 -3.68 -1.34
C VAL A 157 8.77 -3.44 0.11
N CYS A 158 9.62 -3.89 1.05
CA CYS A 158 9.28 -3.95 2.46
C CYS A 158 10.34 -3.25 3.31
N TRP A 159 9.90 -2.36 4.20
CA TRP A 159 10.72 -1.67 5.18
C TRP A 159 10.45 -2.23 6.58
N ASP A 160 11.52 -2.44 7.34
CA ASP A 160 11.42 -2.81 8.76
C ASP A 160 11.05 -1.57 9.57
N ILE A 161 9.83 -1.53 10.11
CA ILE A 161 9.32 -0.45 10.95
C ILE A 161 9.10 -0.91 12.40
N THR A 162 9.76 -1.99 12.82
CA THR A 162 9.58 -2.60 14.14
C THR A 162 9.70 -1.59 15.26
N LYS A 163 10.73 -0.76 15.22
CA LYS A 163 10.99 0.28 16.24
C LYS A 163 9.86 1.33 16.27
N ASP A 164 9.40 1.78 15.11
CA ASP A 164 8.32 2.77 15.03
C ASP A 164 6.99 2.19 15.52
N LEU A 165 6.65 0.96 15.10
CA LEU A 165 5.44 0.30 15.55
C LEU A 165 5.45 0.04 17.06
N GLN A 166 6.60 -0.32 17.64
CA GLN A 166 6.76 -0.47 19.09
C GLN A 166 6.50 0.85 19.84
N MET A 167 7.05 1.97 19.37
CA MET A 167 6.81 3.29 19.96
C MET A 167 5.33 3.71 19.85
N TRP A 168 4.69 3.42 18.72
CA TRP A 168 3.27 3.72 18.52
C TRP A 168 2.35 2.87 19.41
N HIS A 169 2.69 1.59 19.58
CA HIS A 169 1.90 0.64 20.37
C HIS A 169 2.05 0.89 21.87
N SER A 170 3.26 1.22 22.34
CA SER A 170 3.51 1.56 23.75
C SER A 170 2.97 2.93 24.15
N GLY A 171 2.69 3.80 23.17
CA GLY A 171 2.30 5.20 23.39
C GLY A 171 3.47 6.17 23.58
N GLU A 172 4.72 5.71 23.43
CA GLU A 172 5.93 6.57 23.44
C GLU A 172 5.91 7.62 22.32
N ALA A 173 5.29 7.29 21.18
CA ALA A 173 5.06 8.22 20.09
C ALA A 173 3.64 8.09 19.53
N ARG A 174 3.06 9.22 19.08
CA ARG A 174 1.81 9.17 18.30
C ARG A 174 2.09 8.56 16.92
N ASN A 175 1.16 7.73 16.45
CA ASN A 175 1.21 7.16 15.10
C ASN A 175 0.72 8.20 14.07
N PHE A 176 1.64 8.90 13.44
CA PHE A 176 1.37 9.74 12.26
C PHE A 176 1.79 9.06 10.95
N GLY A 177 2.16 7.78 11.00
CA GLY A 177 2.61 7.03 9.84
C GLY A 177 4.07 7.26 9.44
N THR A 178 4.36 6.88 8.21
CA THR A 178 5.70 6.80 7.64
C THR A 178 5.77 7.58 6.33
N MET A 179 6.87 8.30 6.13
CA MET A 179 7.23 8.91 4.87
C MET A 179 8.31 8.06 4.19
N ILE A 180 8.16 7.80 2.89
CA ILE A 180 9.14 7.08 2.07
C ILE A 180 9.71 8.04 1.03
N LYS A 181 11.04 8.17 0.99
CA LYS A 181 11.76 8.99 0.00
C LYS A 181 12.96 8.23 -0.57
N ILE A 182 13.49 8.71 -1.69
CA ILE A 182 14.81 8.27 -2.14
C ILE A 182 15.89 8.88 -1.24
N SER A 183 16.99 8.15 -1.00
CA SER A 183 18.06 8.65 -0.13
C SER A 183 18.71 9.92 -0.68
N GLN A 184 18.94 9.95 -2.00
CA GLN A 184 19.57 11.06 -2.71
C GLN A 184 18.55 11.79 -3.58
N GLU A 185 17.89 12.79 -3.01
CA GLU A 185 16.98 13.68 -3.75
C GLU A 185 17.76 14.69 -4.58
N ARG A 186 17.51 14.71 -5.89
CA ARG A 186 18.20 15.56 -6.86
C ARG A 186 17.44 15.62 -8.18
N ASN A 187 17.83 16.57 -9.04
CA ASN A 187 17.34 16.58 -10.42
C ASN A 187 17.94 15.38 -11.18
N ALA A 188 17.11 14.37 -11.41
CA ALA A 188 17.49 13.15 -12.13
C ALA A 188 16.27 12.54 -12.84
N THR A 189 16.54 11.76 -13.88
CA THR A 189 15.52 10.96 -14.58
C THR A 189 15.58 9.52 -14.07
N ASP A 190 14.53 8.75 -14.35
CA ASP A 190 14.55 7.28 -14.25
C ASP A 190 14.80 6.69 -12.86
N GLN A 191 14.63 7.47 -11.79
CA GLN A 191 14.89 7.08 -10.39
C GLN A 191 13.62 7.00 -9.53
N VAL A 192 12.45 7.10 -10.17
CA VAL A 192 11.15 6.98 -9.51
C VAL A 192 10.68 5.52 -9.50
N ALA A 193 10.16 5.09 -8.35
CA ALA A 193 9.43 3.84 -8.18
C ALA A 193 7.93 4.14 -8.04
N SER A 194 7.09 3.28 -8.63
CA SER A 194 5.62 3.42 -8.59
C SER A 194 4.97 2.27 -7.82
N PHE A 195 4.05 2.61 -6.92
CA PHE A 195 3.40 1.68 -5.99
C PHE A 195 1.87 1.84 -6.00
N TYR A 196 1.14 0.78 -5.68
CA TYR A 196 -0.32 0.85 -5.56
C TYR A 196 -0.74 1.52 -4.23
N PRO A 197 -1.61 2.55 -4.26
CA PRO A 197 -2.27 3.14 -3.07
C PRO A 197 -3.46 2.31 -2.59
N LYS A 198 -4.13 2.73 -1.51
CA LYS A 198 -5.38 2.09 -1.06
C LYS A 198 -6.54 2.29 -2.04
N GLU A 199 -6.53 3.37 -2.84
CA GLU A 199 -7.48 3.69 -3.91
C GLU A 199 -7.29 2.82 -5.15
N ALA A 200 -6.23 2.03 -5.22
CA ALA A 200 -5.95 1.18 -6.37
C ALA A 200 -7.13 0.24 -6.67
N LEU A 201 -7.49 0.14 -7.95
CA LEU A 201 -8.53 -0.77 -8.45
C LEU A 201 -8.10 -2.23 -8.44
N GLN A 202 -6.81 -2.49 -8.17
CA GLN A 202 -6.24 -3.82 -8.04
C GLN A 202 -6.82 -4.58 -6.85
N ALA A 203 -6.64 -5.90 -6.88
CA ALA A 203 -7.08 -6.78 -5.81
C ALA A 203 -6.51 -6.36 -4.45
N GLN A 204 -7.33 -6.50 -3.41
CA GLN A 204 -7.02 -6.05 -2.04
C GLN A 204 -5.63 -6.49 -1.56
N HIS A 205 -5.21 -7.71 -1.92
CA HIS A 205 -3.93 -8.26 -1.49
C HIS A 205 -2.71 -7.44 -1.99
N LEU A 206 -2.83 -6.65 -3.06
CA LEU A 206 -1.76 -5.80 -3.62
C LEU A 206 -1.69 -4.40 -2.99
N LYS A 207 -2.65 -4.04 -2.13
CA LYS A 207 -2.65 -2.73 -1.44
C LYS A 207 -1.57 -2.71 -0.35
N PRO A 208 -1.14 -1.53 0.12
CA PRO A 208 -0.14 -1.45 1.18
C PRO A 208 -0.55 -2.22 2.44
N LYS A 209 0.39 -2.88 3.10
CA LYS A 209 0.14 -3.68 4.31
C LYS A 209 1.28 -3.58 5.32
N ILE A 210 0.98 -3.90 6.58
CA ILE A 210 1.98 -4.24 7.59
C ILE A 210 1.80 -5.70 7.98
N THR A 211 2.88 -6.49 7.96
CA THR A 211 2.91 -7.82 8.57
C THR A 211 3.66 -7.74 9.90
N VAL A 212 2.98 -8.08 11.00
CA VAL A 212 3.49 -7.96 12.37
C VAL A 212 3.60 -9.34 12.99
N ARG A 213 4.79 -9.69 13.51
CA ARG A 213 4.96 -10.84 14.40
C ARG A 213 4.84 -10.35 15.83
N ILE A 214 3.97 -10.98 16.61
CA ILE A 214 3.75 -10.65 18.01
C ILE A 214 3.93 -11.90 18.87
N ASP A 215 4.33 -11.66 20.11
CA ASP A 215 4.23 -12.63 21.18
C ASP A 215 3.00 -12.30 22.04
N TRP A 216 2.03 -13.21 22.08
CA TRP A 216 0.74 -13.01 22.74
C TRP A 216 0.19 -14.30 23.33
N TYR A 217 -0.56 -14.18 24.41
CA TYR A 217 -1.08 -15.32 25.18
C TYR A 217 -2.19 -16.10 24.45
N LYS A 218 -2.72 -15.57 23.35
CA LYS A 218 -3.70 -16.22 22.48
C LYS A 218 -3.15 -16.27 21.05
N PRO A 219 -3.11 -17.45 20.40
CA PRO A 219 -2.80 -17.52 18.98
C PRO A 219 -3.79 -16.70 18.15
N ILE A 220 -3.29 -15.90 17.21
CA ILE A 220 -4.15 -15.30 16.18
C ILE A 220 -4.35 -16.35 15.09
N PRO A 221 -5.60 -16.75 14.75
CA PRO A 221 -5.83 -17.64 13.63
C PRO A 221 -5.22 -17.05 12.35
N GLN A 222 -4.34 -17.81 11.70
CA GLN A 222 -3.81 -17.38 10.40
C GLN A 222 -4.97 -17.34 9.40
N GLN A 223 -5.29 -16.16 8.88
CA GLN A 223 -6.18 -16.06 7.73
C GLN A 223 -5.48 -16.75 6.55
N GLN A 224 -6.03 -17.90 6.13
CA GLN A 224 -5.59 -18.59 4.93
C GLN A 224 -5.77 -17.65 3.73
N THR A 225 -4.68 -17.32 3.06
CA THR A 225 -4.74 -16.68 1.74
C THR A 225 -5.20 -17.76 0.77
N GLU A 226 -6.40 -17.61 0.19
CA GLU A 226 -6.90 -18.51 -0.84
C GLU A 226 -5.90 -18.53 -2.01
N THR A 227 -5.21 -19.65 -2.16
CA THR A 227 -4.44 -19.95 -3.37
C THR A 227 -5.45 -20.30 -4.45
N PRO A 228 -5.47 -19.65 -5.63
CA PRO A 228 -6.41 -20.02 -6.69
C PRO A 228 -6.17 -21.48 -7.09
N SER A 229 -7.10 -22.36 -6.73
CA SER A 229 -7.10 -23.74 -7.21
C SER A 229 -7.29 -23.72 -8.72
N ILE A 230 -6.30 -24.21 -9.46
CA ILE A 230 -6.41 -24.48 -10.89
C ILE A 230 -7.55 -25.49 -11.07
N PRO A 231 -8.65 -25.17 -11.78
CA PRO A 231 -9.66 -26.18 -12.06
C PRO A 231 -9.07 -27.21 -13.04
N THR A 232 -8.87 -28.41 -12.53
CA THR A 232 -8.60 -29.62 -13.33
C THR A 232 -9.74 -29.80 -14.32
N LYS A 233 -9.44 -29.67 -15.62
CA LYS A 233 -10.38 -29.98 -16.69
C LYS A 233 -10.54 -31.50 -16.78
N THR A 234 -11.76 -31.98 -16.55
CA THR A 234 -12.21 -33.31 -17.03
C THR A 234 -13.10 -33.09 -18.27
N PRO A 235 -12.93 -33.88 -19.35
CA PRO A 235 -13.54 -33.58 -20.66
C PRO A 235 -14.97 -34.15 -20.83
N GLU A 236 -15.59 -33.74 -21.95
CA GLU A 236 -16.88 -34.16 -22.57
C GLU A 236 -18.15 -33.43 -22.13
N SER A 237 -19.10 -33.02 -22.99
CA SER A 237 -19.33 -33.20 -24.44
C SER A 237 -20.26 -32.08 -24.99
N LYS A 238 -20.25 -31.83 -26.31
CA LYS A 238 -21.24 -31.04 -27.10
C LYS A 238 -22.04 -32.05 -27.97
N PRO A 239 -23.24 -31.79 -28.57
CA PRO A 239 -23.94 -30.51 -28.72
C PRO A 239 -25.50 -30.51 -28.67
N SER A 240 -26.13 -29.31 -28.59
CA SER A 240 -27.11 -28.82 -29.58
C SER A 240 -27.62 -27.40 -29.23
N THR A 241 -27.91 -26.65 -30.29
CA THR A 241 -28.29 -25.23 -30.37
C THR A 241 -29.80 -25.04 -30.26
N LYS A 242 -30.27 -24.01 -29.56
CA LYS A 242 -31.38 -23.15 -30.00
C LYS A 242 -31.33 -21.80 -29.27
N GLU A 243 -31.34 -20.75 -30.09
CA GLU A 243 -31.16 -19.34 -29.77
C GLU A 243 -32.51 -18.72 -29.38
N ALA A 244 -32.56 -18.01 -28.24
CA ALA A 244 -33.64 -17.08 -27.90
C ALA A 244 -33.04 -15.87 -27.18
N LYS A 245 -33.20 -14.70 -27.80
CA LYS A 245 -32.76 -13.37 -27.34
C LYS A 245 -33.68 -12.84 -26.24
N PRO A 246 -33.21 -12.47 -25.03
CA PRO A 246 -34.03 -11.74 -24.08
C PRO A 246 -33.95 -10.23 -24.34
N THR A 247 -35.11 -9.62 -24.56
CA THR A 247 -35.35 -8.18 -24.59
C THR A 247 -35.70 -7.74 -23.16
N PHE A 248 -34.90 -6.88 -22.54
CA PHE A 248 -35.23 -6.27 -21.24
C PHE A 248 -35.80 -4.86 -21.46
N SER A 249 -37.04 -4.63 -21.03
CA SER A 249 -37.62 -3.30 -20.78
C SER A 249 -37.61 -3.03 -19.27
N PRO A 250 -37.14 -1.86 -18.80
CA PRO A 250 -37.33 -1.46 -17.41
C PRO A 250 -38.64 -0.68 -17.24
N THR A 251 -39.56 -1.23 -16.44
CA THR A 251 -40.71 -0.50 -15.88
C THR A 251 -40.25 0.13 -14.56
N TYR A 252 -40.28 1.46 -14.46
CA TYR A 252 -40.00 2.19 -13.23
C TYR A 252 -41.31 2.53 -12.49
N THR A 253 -41.38 2.16 -11.22
CA THR A 253 -42.36 2.66 -10.25
C THR A 253 -41.70 3.77 -9.43
N PRO A 254 -42.25 5.00 -9.35
CA PRO A 254 -41.64 6.06 -8.56
C PRO A 254 -42.05 5.95 -7.09
N THR A 255 -41.07 5.90 -6.19
CA THR A 255 -41.26 6.19 -4.76
C THR A 255 -40.63 7.53 -4.45
N ASN A 256 -41.46 8.43 -3.94
CA ASN A 256 -41.19 9.81 -3.54
C ASN A 256 -40.11 9.89 -2.45
N ILE A 257 -39.05 10.65 -2.67
CA ILE A 257 -38.16 11.15 -1.60
C ILE A 257 -37.91 12.63 -1.86
N THR A 258 -38.20 13.41 -0.83
CA THR A 258 -38.19 14.86 -0.73
C THR A 258 -36.86 15.48 -1.17
N GLU A 259 -36.97 16.47 -2.05
CA GLU A 259 -35.89 17.24 -2.66
C GLU A 259 -35.21 18.16 -1.64
N HIS A 260 -33.96 17.87 -1.27
CA HIS A 260 -33.09 18.84 -0.60
C HIS A 260 -32.17 19.46 -1.67
N LYS A 261 -32.47 20.71 -2.06
CA LYS A 261 -31.72 21.50 -3.04
C LYS A 261 -30.23 21.59 -2.64
N PRO A 262 -29.27 21.13 -3.48
CA PRO A 262 -27.86 21.42 -3.29
C PRO A 262 -27.53 22.88 -3.69
N PRO A 263 -26.49 23.51 -3.11
CA PRO A 263 -26.14 24.89 -3.43
C PRO A 263 -25.62 25.01 -4.87
N ASP A 264 -26.01 26.11 -5.52
CA ASP A 264 -25.66 26.46 -6.90
C ASP A 264 -24.13 26.59 -7.07
N TYR A 265 -23.52 25.68 -7.81
CA TYR A 265 -22.16 25.84 -8.32
C TYR A 265 -22.23 26.55 -9.68
N THR A 266 -21.90 27.84 -9.70
CA THR A 266 -21.62 28.58 -10.93
C THR A 266 -20.51 27.87 -11.70
N ILE A 267 -20.84 27.45 -12.93
CA ILE A 267 -19.94 26.81 -13.90
C ILE A 267 -18.75 27.73 -14.19
N LEU A 268 -17.60 27.44 -13.60
CA LEU A 268 -16.30 27.83 -14.15
C LEU A 268 -15.93 26.78 -15.22
N THR A 269 -15.79 27.29 -16.43
CA THR A 269 -15.58 26.58 -17.70
C THR A 269 -14.56 25.43 -17.63
N LEU A 270 -14.93 24.30 -18.26
CA LEU A 270 -14.12 23.08 -18.41
C LEU A 270 -12.70 23.36 -18.95
N ALA A 271 -11.69 23.13 -18.12
CA ALA A 271 -10.31 22.91 -18.61
C ALA A 271 -9.50 21.84 -17.84
N SER A 272 -9.98 21.27 -16.73
CA SER A 272 -9.07 20.58 -15.81
C SER A 272 -9.27 19.06 -15.63
N VAL A 273 -10.19 18.40 -16.34
CA VAL A 273 -10.55 17.00 -16.03
C VAL A 273 -9.99 15.96 -17.03
N THR A 274 -9.27 16.37 -18.07
CA THR A 274 -8.74 15.45 -19.10
C THR A 274 -7.28 15.00 -18.94
N ILE A 275 -6.52 15.50 -17.95
CA ILE A 275 -5.04 15.40 -18.02
C ILE A 275 -4.45 14.14 -17.37
N ILE A 276 -5.12 13.49 -16.41
CA ILE A 276 -4.49 12.41 -15.62
C ILE A 276 -4.68 11.00 -16.22
N ILE A 277 -5.74 10.79 -17.02
CA ILE A 277 -5.96 9.52 -17.73
C ILE A 277 -4.88 9.28 -18.81
N VAL A 278 -4.27 10.35 -19.34
CA VAL A 278 -3.29 10.26 -20.43
C VAL A 278 -1.94 9.70 -19.95
N GLY A 279 -1.49 10.01 -18.73
CA GLY A 279 -0.23 9.48 -18.18
C GLY A 279 -0.26 7.95 -17.98
N ALA A 280 -1.31 7.43 -17.37
CA ALA A 280 -1.46 5.98 -17.15
C ALA A 280 -1.68 5.21 -18.46
N ILE A 281 -2.42 5.77 -19.42
CA ILE A 281 -2.68 5.12 -20.72
C ILE A 281 -1.46 5.15 -21.65
N LEU A 282 -0.64 6.21 -21.63
CA LEU A 282 0.54 6.31 -22.51
C LEU A 282 1.67 5.36 -22.08
N ILE A 283 1.87 5.13 -20.79
CA ILE A 283 2.84 4.15 -20.29
C ILE A 283 2.45 2.72 -20.72
N ALA A 284 1.15 2.38 -20.70
CA ALA A 284 0.64 1.10 -21.16
C ALA A 284 0.80 0.90 -22.70
N LYS A 285 0.50 1.94 -23.51
CA LYS A 285 0.64 1.85 -24.98
C LYS A 285 2.11 1.81 -25.45
N GLY A 286 3.03 2.47 -24.75
CA GLY A 286 4.47 2.43 -25.05
C GLY A 286 5.10 1.04 -24.88
N LYS A 287 4.67 0.30 -23.84
CA LYS A 287 5.16 -1.06 -23.52
C LYS A 287 4.74 -2.08 -24.60
N PHE A 288 3.47 -2.07 -25.02
CA PHE A 288 2.95 -2.95 -26.07
C PHE A 288 3.62 -2.75 -27.45
N ARG A 289 4.01 -1.51 -27.78
CA ARG A 289 4.65 -1.20 -29.09
C ARG A 289 6.11 -1.65 -29.13
N LYS A 290 6.81 -1.65 -27.99
CA LYS A 290 8.22 -2.11 -27.89
C LYS A 290 8.32 -3.64 -27.92
N ASP A 291 7.35 -4.34 -27.32
CA ASP A 291 7.32 -5.81 -27.33
C ASP A 291 6.94 -6.38 -28.70
N ARG A 292 6.00 -5.74 -29.44
CA ARG A 292 5.72 -6.10 -30.85
C ARG A 292 6.93 -5.96 -31.77
N LYS A 293 7.77 -4.94 -31.58
CA LYS A 293 8.99 -4.75 -32.39
C LYS A 293 10.06 -5.82 -32.08
N LYS A 294 10.21 -6.25 -30.83
CA LYS A 294 11.13 -7.34 -30.46
C LYS A 294 10.69 -8.70 -31.01
N VAL A 295 9.39 -9.00 -30.99
CA VAL A 295 8.85 -10.26 -31.54
C VAL A 295 8.99 -10.30 -33.07
N ASN A 296 8.72 -9.19 -33.77
CA ASN A 296 8.89 -9.12 -35.22
C ASN A 296 10.36 -9.10 -35.67
N GLY A 297 11.27 -8.55 -34.87
CA GLY A 297 12.72 -8.60 -35.12
C GLY A 297 13.33 -9.99 -34.96
N LYS A 298 12.80 -10.81 -34.04
CA LYS A 298 13.21 -12.22 -33.88
C LYS A 298 12.72 -13.10 -35.03
N ARG A 299 11.49 -12.90 -35.52
CA ARG A 299 10.95 -13.65 -36.68
C ARG A 299 11.70 -13.38 -37.99
N ARG A 300 12.19 -12.15 -38.22
CA ARG A 300 12.96 -11.82 -39.43
C ARG A 300 14.39 -12.38 -39.49
N ARG A 301 14.95 -12.85 -38.37
CA ARG A 301 16.30 -13.47 -38.33
C ARG A 301 16.30 -14.99 -38.52
N GLN A 302 15.14 -15.64 -38.54
CA GLN A 302 15.02 -17.09 -38.77
C GLN A 302 14.66 -17.48 -40.22
N THR A 303 14.46 -16.50 -41.11
CA THR A 303 14.14 -16.74 -42.52
C THR A 303 15.14 -15.98 -43.41
N SER A 304 16.37 -16.48 -43.48
CA SER A 304 17.32 -16.09 -44.53
C SER A 304 18.00 -17.37 -45.02
N PRO A 305 17.78 -17.83 -46.26
CA PRO A 305 18.50 -18.98 -46.79
C PRO A 305 19.94 -18.59 -47.12
N ARG A 306 20.88 -19.52 -46.84
CA ARG A 306 22.16 -19.61 -47.55
C ARG A 306 21.93 -20.34 -48.87
#